data_AF-A0A9P8E1S9-F1
#
_entry.id   AF-A0A9P8E1S9-F1
#
_cell.length_a   1.000
_cell.length_b   1.000
_cell.length_c   1.000
_cell.angle_alpha   90.00
_cell.angle_beta   90.00
_cell.angle_gamma   90.00
#
_symmetry.space_group_name_H-M   'P 1'
#
loop_
_entity.id
_entity.type
_entity.pdbx_description
1 polymer ?
#
loop_
_entity_poly.entity_id
_entity_poly.type
_entity_poly.pdbx_seq_one_letter_code
_entity_poly.pdbx_strand_id
1 'polypeptide(L)'
;LREIIRELGSAQNNENEMMGVGSNEISLQLTPKFHDKQDPEADLKQLFMETKRLVLFIIRIQAGANLLEILVRPITPEDDDKWFALLDEEALHQRSNPRAPSAYSGMMDDEPASTLLDITSMSYAEVKSAALENILILEQQGKVNRHNQYQDLLNAIAIDIRTKHRRRVQRTRELDGVRATLTQLDSKASYLDEQLQSYNDYIEQAMITLQNKKGKKRFLLPFTKQYNHERELARSGRTPKFGSYKYSARSLAEKGVLVSWDGYDATQWNRINVTISSDEVGVFHIEGSMGSLMISGASASVPLDDLLQAQFDNHQFMNLFRGTGGEGGLKLNVNLFLHLVFKKFYREE
;
A
#
# COMPACT_ATOMS: atom_id res chain seq x y z
N LEU A 1 9.44 -16.08 5.19
CA LEU A 1 8.54 -15.04 4.60
C LEU A 1 7.16 -15.59 4.22
N ARG A 2 7.02 -16.57 3.32
CA ARG A 2 5.70 -17.14 2.97
C ARG A 2 4.99 -17.85 4.14
N GLU A 3 5.71 -18.53 5.03
CA GLU A 3 5.13 -19.11 6.25
C GLU A 3 4.68 -18.05 7.26
N ILE A 4 5.48 -17.01 7.45
CA ILE A 4 5.16 -15.87 8.34
C ILE A 4 3.89 -15.16 7.85
N ILE A 5 3.75 -14.95 6.53
CA ILE A 5 2.53 -14.37 5.94
C ILE A 5 1.30 -15.28 6.14
N ARG A 6 1.51 -16.61 6.27
CA ARG A 6 0.44 -17.58 6.49
C ARG A 6 0.03 -17.65 7.97
N GLU A 7 0.97 -17.46 8.89
CA GLU A 7 0.71 -17.31 10.33
C GLU A 7 -0.02 -15.99 10.66
N LEU A 8 0.24 -14.92 9.90
CA LEU A 8 -0.41 -13.62 10.10
C LEU A 8 -1.89 -13.57 9.69
N GLY A 9 -2.42 -14.61 9.04
CA GLY A 9 -3.85 -14.74 8.74
C GLY A 9 -4.39 -13.77 7.67
N SER A 10 -5.69 -13.91 7.35
CA SER A 10 -6.42 -13.06 6.41
C SER A 10 -6.90 -11.77 7.09
N ALA A 11 -6.69 -10.62 6.45
CA ALA A 11 -7.08 -9.30 6.95
C ALA A 11 -8.58 -9.16 7.31
N GLN A 12 -9.45 -10.00 6.73
CA GLN A 12 -10.90 -9.97 7.00
C GLN A 12 -11.28 -10.47 8.39
N ASN A 13 -10.47 -11.33 9.02
CA ASN A 13 -10.76 -11.81 10.38
C ASN A 13 -10.39 -10.77 11.46
N ASN A 14 -9.58 -9.75 11.11
CA ASN A 14 -9.11 -8.73 12.04
C ASN A 14 -10.03 -7.49 12.12
N GLU A 15 -11.09 -7.38 11.32
CA GLU A 15 -11.98 -6.21 11.35
C GLU A 15 -12.68 -6.04 12.71
N ASN A 16 -13.02 -7.16 13.37
CA ASN A 16 -13.62 -7.14 14.71
C ASN A 16 -12.64 -6.72 15.81
N GLU A 17 -11.34 -6.96 15.64
CA GLU A 17 -10.30 -6.47 16.56
C GLU A 17 -9.92 -5.01 16.26
N MET A 18 -10.05 -4.56 15.01
CA MET A 18 -9.70 -3.21 14.57
C MET A 18 -10.65 -2.12 15.09
N MET A 19 -11.93 -2.45 15.34
CA MET A 19 -12.93 -1.52 15.89
C MET A 19 -12.64 -1.08 17.34
N GLY A 20 -11.79 -1.80 18.08
CA GLY A 20 -11.37 -1.45 19.45
C GLY A 20 -10.09 -0.63 19.56
N VAL A 21 -9.37 -0.44 18.45
CA VAL A 21 -7.98 0.10 18.45
C VAL A 21 -7.91 1.61 18.21
N GLY A 22 -9.00 2.25 17.80
CA GLY A 22 -9.02 3.69 17.46
C GLY A 22 -8.70 4.66 18.61
N SER A 23 -8.66 4.19 19.87
CA SER A 23 -8.45 5.07 21.04
C SER A 23 -7.14 4.87 21.81
N ASN A 24 -6.34 3.84 21.50
CA ASN A 24 -5.07 3.59 22.19
C ASN A 24 -3.93 3.41 21.19
N GLU A 25 -2.93 4.28 21.29
CA GLU A 25 -1.71 4.23 20.49
C GLU A 25 -0.99 2.89 20.75
N ILE A 26 -1.09 1.95 19.80
CA ILE A 26 -0.39 0.66 19.90
C ILE A 26 1.08 0.90 19.54
N SER A 27 1.92 1.08 20.56
CA SER A 27 3.37 1.09 20.38
C SER A 27 3.90 -0.34 20.37
N LEU A 28 4.28 -0.82 19.17
CA LEU A 28 5.00 -2.08 19.01
C LEU A 28 6.49 -1.86 19.27
N GLN A 29 6.91 -1.98 20.53
CA GLN A 29 8.33 -2.07 20.86
C GLN A 29 8.82 -3.48 20.56
N LEU A 30 9.44 -3.66 19.39
CA LEU A 30 10.16 -4.87 19.03
C LEU A 30 11.34 -5.04 19.99
N THR A 31 11.20 -5.91 20.99
CA THR A 31 12.33 -6.36 21.80
C THR A 31 13.04 -7.45 21.00
N PRO A 32 14.27 -7.22 20.49
CA PRO A 32 14.99 -8.23 19.76
C PRO A 32 15.38 -9.34 20.75
N LYS A 33 14.57 -10.40 20.81
CA LYS A 33 14.93 -11.62 21.52
C LYS A 33 15.87 -12.41 20.62
N PHE A 34 17.15 -12.03 20.62
CA PHE A 34 18.21 -12.89 20.10
C PHE A 34 18.20 -14.18 20.93
N HIS A 35 17.64 -15.25 20.38
CA HIS A 35 17.88 -16.58 20.92
C HIS A 35 19.29 -16.95 20.50
N ASP A 36 20.27 -16.67 21.36
CA ASP A 36 21.60 -17.28 21.30
C ASP A 36 21.46 -18.77 21.66
N LYS A 37 20.96 -19.56 20.71
CA LYS A 37 21.24 -20.99 20.70
C LYS A 37 22.68 -21.11 20.21
N GLN A 38 23.64 -20.98 21.12
CA GLN A 38 25.02 -21.37 20.85
C GLN A 38 24.99 -22.86 20.49
N ASP A 39 25.08 -23.14 19.20
CA ASP A 39 25.19 -24.48 18.68
C ASP A 39 26.49 -25.08 19.21
N PRO A 40 26.49 -26.22 19.92
CA PRO A 40 27.72 -26.83 20.42
C PRO A 40 28.69 -27.22 19.29
N GLU A 41 28.24 -27.30 18.04
CA GLU A 41 29.10 -27.48 16.87
C GLU A 41 29.47 -26.17 16.15
N ALA A 42 29.13 -25.00 16.70
CA ALA A 42 29.40 -23.70 16.06
C ALA A 42 30.88 -23.52 15.74
N ASP A 43 31.78 -23.80 16.69
CA ASP A 43 33.22 -23.66 16.51
C ASP A 43 33.77 -24.57 15.41
N LEU A 44 33.28 -25.82 15.35
CA LEU A 44 33.65 -26.77 14.30
C LEU A 44 33.13 -26.35 12.93
N LYS A 45 31.93 -25.79 12.87
CA LYS A 45 31.36 -25.24 11.64
C LYS A 45 32.14 -24.01 11.19
N GLN A 46 32.49 -23.11 12.09
CA GLN A 46 33.31 -21.95 11.80
C GLN A 46 34.68 -22.37 11.24
N LEU A 47 35.37 -23.29 11.91
CA LEU A 47 36.63 -23.86 11.44
C LEU A 47 36.51 -24.48 10.04
N PHE A 48 35.41 -25.21 9.79
CA PHE A 48 35.13 -25.78 8.47
C PHE A 48 34.92 -24.70 7.40
N MET A 49 34.26 -23.59 7.74
CA MET A 49 34.06 -22.45 6.83
C MET A 49 35.38 -21.74 6.53
N GLU A 50 36.19 -21.47 7.54
CA GLU A 50 37.53 -20.87 7.39
C GLU A 50 38.42 -21.76 6.51
N THR A 51 38.41 -23.07 6.75
CA THR A 51 39.15 -24.05 5.96
C THR A 51 38.72 -24.06 4.50
N LYS A 52 37.41 -24.05 4.21
CA LYS A 52 36.90 -23.95 2.84
C LYS A 52 37.38 -22.68 2.15
N ARG A 53 37.44 -21.55 2.87
CA ARG A 53 37.91 -20.26 2.34
C ARG A 53 39.40 -20.29 2.01
N LEU A 54 40.24 -20.78 2.92
CA LEU A 54 41.68 -20.93 2.70
C LEU A 54 41.96 -21.85 1.50
N VAL A 55 41.28 -22.99 1.43
CA VAL A 55 41.40 -23.92 0.30
C VAL A 55 40.99 -23.27 -1.02
N LEU A 56 39.96 -22.41 -1.03
CA LEU A 56 39.53 -21.72 -2.24
C LEU A 56 40.60 -20.75 -2.79
N PHE A 57 41.37 -20.09 -1.91
CA PHE A 57 42.53 -19.30 -2.33
C PHE A 57 43.66 -20.20 -2.87
N ILE A 58 43.97 -21.29 -2.17
CA ILE A 58 45.04 -22.22 -2.55
C ILE A 58 44.78 -22.84 -3.94
N ILE A 59 43.57 -23.35 -4.21
CA ILE A 59 43.24 -23.98 -5.50
C ILE A 59 43.27 -23.00 -6.68
N ARG A 60 43.21 -21.68 -6.42
CA ARG A 60 43.29 -20.65 -7.45
C ARG A 60 44.73 -20.33 -7.86
N ILE A 61 45.69 -20.66 -6.99
CA ILE A 61 47.13 -20.41 -7.19
C ILE A 61 47.82 -21.68 -7.69
N GLN A 62 47.58 -22.80 -7.00
CA GLN A 62 48.16 -24.10 -7.29
C GLN A 62 47.10 -25.08 -7.81
N ALA A 63 47.41 -25.69 -8.96
CA ALA A 63 46.63 -26.79 -9.53
C ALA A 63 47.29 -28.14 -9.22
N GLY A 64 46.47 -29.16 -9.05
CA GLY A 64 46.86 -30.56 -8.83
C GLY A 64 45.68 -31.49 -9.10
N ALA A 65 45.91 -32.81 -9.12
CA ALA A 65 44.85 -33.77 -9.41
C ALA A 65 43.90 -33.92 -8.22
N ASN A 66 44.43 -33.84 -6.99
CA ASN A 66 43.69 -33.99 -5.74
C ASN A 66 44.07 -32.90 -4.74
N LEU A 67 43.18 -32.59 -3.79
CA LEU A 67 43.44 -31.56 -2.78
C LEU A 67 44.67 -31.88 -1.91
N LEU A 68 44.87 -33.14 -1.55
CA LEU A 68 46.06 -33.58 -0.80
C LEU A 68 47.37 -33.26 -1.55
N GLU A 69 47.40 -33.46 -2.86
CA GLU A 69 48.59 -33.18 -3.69
C GLU A 69 48.90 -31.67 -3.72
N ILE A 70 47.86 -30.84 -3.86
CA ILE A 70 47.97 -29.37 -3.84
C ILE A 70 48.55 -28.92 -2.49
N LEU A 71 48.06 -29.48 -1.39
CA LEU A 71 48.50 -29.12 -0.04
C LEU A 71 49.94 -29.57 0.28
N VAL A 72 50.43 -30.65 -0.31
CA VAL A 72 51.79 -31.16 -0.06
C VAL A 72 52.83 -30.54 -1.01
N ARG A 73 52.41 -30.00 -2.16
CA ARG A 73 53.31 -29.38 -3.15
C ARG A 73 54.15 -28.24 -2.53
N PRO A 74 55.47 -28.17 -2.78
CA PRO A 74 56.27 -27.04 -2.29
C PRO A 74 55.82 -25.71 -2.90
N ILE A 75 56.01 -24.62 -2.16
CA ILE A 75 55.70 -23.26 -2.61
C ILE A 75 56.84 -22.79 -3.53
N THR A 76 56.51 -22.29 -4.71
CA THR A 76 57.46 -21.67 -5.64
C THR A 76 57.31 -20.14 -5.60
N PRO A 77 58.35 -19.38 -5.94
CA PRO A 77 58.26 -17.92 -5.98
C PRO A 77 57.19 -17.41 -6.97
N GLU A 78 56.93 -18.17 -8.04
CA GLU A 78 55.84 -17.86 -8.99
C GLU A 78 54.45 -17.95 -8.36
N ASP A 79 54.28 -18.76 -7.31
CA ASP A 79 53.00 -18.88 -6.62
C ASP A 79 52.79 -17.70 -5.64
N ASP A 80 53.87 -17.16 -5.07
CA ASP A 80 53.81 -15.93 -4.28
C ASP A 80 53.44 -14.72 -5.17
N ASP A 81 53.99 -14.62 -6.38
CA ASP A 81 53.60 -13.57 -7.34
C ASP A 81 52.10 -13.64 -7.70
N LYS A 82 51.58 -14.85 -7.93
CA LYS A 82 50.13 -15.07 -8.16
C LYS A 82 49.30 -14.71 -6.93
N TRP A 83 49.80 -14.98 -5.72
CA TRP A 83 49.14 -14.61 -4.48
C TRP A 83 48.99 -13.09 -4.37
N PHE A 84 50.07 -12.34 -4.58
CA PHE A 84 50.03 -10.88 -4.57
C PHE A 84 49.07 -10.32 -5.63
N ALA A 85 49.10 -10.87 -6.85
CA ALA A 85 48.17 -10.46 -7.91
C ALA A 85 46.69 -10.70 -7.53
N LEU A 86 46.38 -11.82 -6.86
CA LEU A 86 45.02 -12.10 -6.38
C LEU A 86 44.59 -11.16 -5.23
N LEU A 87 45.52 -10.80 -4.35
CA LEU A 87 45.25 -9.84 -3.27
C LEU A 87 44.94 -8.45 -3.83
N ASP A 88 45.70 -8.01 -4.84
CA ASP A 88 45.45 -6.73 -5.52
C ASP A 88 44.09 -6.73 -6.24
N GLU A 89 43.74 -7.83 -6.93
CA GLU A 89 42.44 -7.99 -7.58
C GLU A 89 41.29 -7.87 -6.56
N GLU A 90 41.40 -8.56 -5.42
CA GLU A 90 40.40 -8.53 -4.36
C GLU A 90 40.29 -7.15 -3.68
N ALA A 91 41.42 -6.47 -3.44
CA ALA A 91 41.45 -5.12 -2.88
C ALA A 91 40.78 -4.09 -3.81
N LEU A 92 41.00 -4.21 -5.13
CA LEU A 92 40.34 -3.39 -6.14
C LEU A 92 38.83 -3.65 -6.16
N HIS A 93 38.41 -4.92 -6.08
CA HIS A 93 36.99 -5.29 -6.03
C HIS A 93 36.30 -4.70 -4.80
N GLN A 94 36.91 -4.78 -3.61
CA GLN A 94 36.34 -4.21 -2.39
C GLN A 94 36.26 -2.68 -2.43
N ARG A 95 37.28 -2.00 -2.98
CA ARG A 95 37.25 -0.54 -3.18
C ARG A 95 36.14 -0.12 -4.14
N SER A 96 35.94 -0.87 -5.23
CA SER A 96 34.92 -0.57 -6.23
C SER A 96 33.49 -0.78 -5.71
N ASN A 97 33.31 -1.70 -4.76
CA ASN A 97 31.99 -2.11 -4.34
C ASN A 97 31.95 -2.48 -2.83
N PRO A 98 32.03 -1.48 -1.92
CA PRO A 98 32.18 -1.71 -0.48
C PRO A 98 30.95 -2.37 0.18
N ARG A 99 29.80 -2.39 -0.51
CA ARG A 99 28.59 -3.10 -0.08
C ARG A 99 28.44 -4.49 -0.69
N ALA A 100 29.28 -4.86 -1.65
CA ALA A 100 29.28 -6.20 -2.21
C ALA A 100 30.07 -7.13 -1.29
N PRO A 101 29.49 -8.24 -0.80
CA PRO A 101 30.25 -9.21 -0.04
C PRO A 101 31.38 -9.76 -0.93
N SER A 102 32.60 -9.80 -0.39
CA SER A 102 33.76 -10.39 -1.07
C SER A 102 33.38 -11.75 -1.68
N ALA A 103 33.96 -12.08 -2.84
CA ALA A 103 33.75 -13.36 -3.51
C ALA A 103 33.99 -14.54 -2.54
N TYR A 104 34.86 -14.33 -1.55
CA TYR A 104 35.29 -15.28 -0.53
C TYR A 104 34.60 -15.11 0.83
N SER A 105 34.04 -13.94 1.15
CA SER A 105 33.32 -13.69 2.42
C SER A 105 31.84 -14.08 2.35
N GLY A 106 31.16 -13.88 1.22
CA GLY A 106 29.70 -14.10 1.11
C GLY A 106 29.24 -15.55 0.94
N MET A 107 29.88 -16.53 1.60
CA MET A 107 29.50 -17.95 1.52
C MET A 107 28.29 -18.31 2.42
N MET A 108 27.92 -17.47 3.40
CA MET A 108 26.66 -17.57 4.14
C MET A 108 26.10 -16.18 4.47
N ASP A 109 24.77 -16.04 4.46
CA ASP A 109 24.04 -14.78 4.68
C ASP A 109 23.85 -14.45 6.18
N ASP A 110 24.25 -15.32 7.12
CA ASP A 110 23.87 -15.26 8.56
C ASP A 110 25.01 -14.96 9.55
N GLU A 111 26.27 -14.76 9.12
CA GLU A 111 27.38 -14.49 10.05
C GLU A 111 27.92 -13.04 9.91
N PRO A 112 28.13 -12.32 11.02
CA PRO A 112 28.70 -10.99 10.99
C PRO A 112 30.12 -11.04 10.40
N ALA A 113 30.47 -10.02 9.60
CA ALA A 113 31.80 -9.81 9.03
C ALA A 113 32.95 -9.66 10.06
N SER A 114 32.69 -9.97 11.34
CA SER A 114 33.55 -9.76 12.50
C SER A 114 34.58 -10.88 12.73
N THR A 115 34.41 -12.06 12.13
CA THR A 115 35.38 -13.17 12.19
C THR A 115 36.20 -13.28 10.91
N LEU A 116 36.31 -12.18 10.17
CA LEU A 116 37.29 -12.02 9.10
C LEU A 116 38.69 -12.01 9.71
N LEU A 117 39.24 -13.20 9.97
CA LEU A 117 40.68 -13.38 9.88
C LEU A 117 41.10 -12.78 8.54
N ASP A 118 42.03 -11.84 8.63
CA ASP A 118 42.59 -11.06 7.54
C ASP A 118 43.49 -11.98 6.72
N ILE A 119 42.89 -12.97 6.06
CA ILE A 119 43.56 -13.88 5.12
C ILE A 119 44.32 -13.06 4.08
N THR A 120 43.85 -11.84 3.80
CA THR A 120 44.46 -10.86 2.91
C THR A 120 45.75 -10.21 3.44
N SER A 121 46.08 -10.32 4.74
CA SER A 121 47.37 -9.87 5.29
C SER A 121 48.37 -10.99 5.56
N MET A 122 47.96 -12.25 5.38
CA MET A 122 48.85 -13.40 5.57
C MET A 122 49.68 -13.70 4.31
N SER A 123 50.88 -14.22 4.50
CA SER A 123 51.69 -14.75 3.39
C SER A 123 51.09 -16.04 2.83
N TYR A 124 51.40 -16.40 1.58
CA TYR A 124 50.90 -17.64 0.98
C TYR A 124 51.33 -18.89 1.77
N ALA A 125 52.54 -18.86 2.35
CA ALA A 125 53.03 -19.92 3.23
C ALA A 125 52.21 -20.06 4.51
N GLU A 126 51.83 -18.94 5.13
CA GLU A 126 50.96 -18.93 6.31
C GLU A 126 49.55 -19.43 5.97
N VAL A 127 48.98 -19.00 4.84
CA VAL A 127 47.68 -19.47 4.35
C VAL A 127 47.68 -20.99 4.17
N LYS A 128 48.76 -21.54 3.59
CA LYS A 128 48.91 -22.98 3.37
C LYS A 128 49.13 -23.75 4.66
N SER A 129 49.92 -23.21 5.58
CA SER A 129 50.15 -23.80 6.91
C SER A 129 48.86 -23.83 7.73
N ALA A 130 48.11 -22.72 7.77
CA ALA A 130 46.84 -22.62 8.47
C ALA A 130 45.79 -23.58 7.87
N ALA A 131 45.73 -23.70 6.54
CA ALA A 131 44.82 -24.66 5.90
C ALA A 131 45.13 -26.10 6.30
N LEU A 132 46.42 -26.47 6.37
CA LEU A 132 46.86 -27.80 6.78
C LEU A 132 46.52 -28.10 8.25
N GLU A 133 46.77 -27.15 9.15
CA GLU A 133 46.43 -27.27 10.57
C GLU A 133 44.92 -27.45 10.76
N ASN A 134 44.11 -26.62 10.10
CA ASN A 134 42.66 -26.69 10.23
C ASN A 134 42.10 -28.01 9.65
N ILE A 135 42.63 -28.49 8.51
CA ILE A 135 42.23 -29.79 7.94
C ILE A 135 42.56 -30.94 8.91
N LEU A 136 43.71 -30.88 9.59
CA LEU A 136 44.10 -31.91 10.55
C LEU A 136 43.19 -31.93 11.77
N ILE A 137 42.78 -30.77 12.28
CA ILE A 137 41.79 -30.65 13.36
C ILE A 137 40.43 -31.21 12.90
N LEU A 138 39.99 -30.88 11.68
CA LEU A 138 38.75 -31.40 11.11
C LEU A 138 38.79 -32.92 10.86
N GLU A 139 39.96 -33.47 10.55
CA GLU A 139 40.19 -34.91 10.41
C GLU A 139 40.07 -35.62 11.78
N GLN A 140 40.68 -35.05 12.83
CA GLN A 140 40.55 -35.58 14.20
C GLN A 140 39.09 -35.62 14.68
N GLN A 141 38.29 -34.63 14.26
CA GLN A 141 36.87 -34.52 14.57
C GLN A 141 35.98 -35.33 13.61
N GLY A 142 36.57 -36.07 12.65
CA GLY A 142 35.85 -36.94 11.71
C GLY A 142 35.01 -36.21 10.66
N LYS A 143 35.20 -34.90 10.45
CA LYS A 143 34.45 -34.11 9.46
C LYS A 143 35.03 -34.22 8.04
N VAL A 144 36.32 -34.53 7.92
CA VAL A 144 37.01 -34.79 6.64
C VAL A 144 37.84 -36.07 6.75
N ASN A 145 38.05 -36.77 5.64
CA ASN A 145 38.76 -38.05 5.63
C ASN A 145 39.97 -38.00 4.69
N ARG A 146 41.16 -38.32 5.19
CA ARG A 146 42.37 -38.38 4.34
C ARG A 146 42.34 -39.48 3.28
N HIS A 147 41.60 -40.57 3.52
CA HIS A 147 41.51 -41.69 2.58
C HIS A 147 40.84 -41.33 1.25
N ASN A 148 39.98 -40.30 1.25
CA ASN A 148 39.37 -39.77 0.02
C ASN A 148 40.12 -38.57 -0.56
N GLN A 149 41.36 -38.34 -0.11
CA GLN A 149 42.20 -37.24 -0.57
C GLN A 149 41.55 -35.85 -0.37
N TYR A 150 40.69 -35.74 0.65
CA TYR A 150 39.91 -34.55 1.00
C TYR A 150 38.88 -34.12 -0.06
N GLN A 151 38.37 -35.05 -0.86
CA GLN A 151 37.37 -34.79 -1.89
C GLN A 151 36.04 -34.25 -1.31
N ASP A 152 35.67 -34.63 -0.09
CA ASP A 152 34.46 -34.14 0.57
C ASP A 152 34.48 -32.62 0.75
N LEU A 153 35.66 -32.05 1.05
CA LEU A 153 35.82 -30.61 1.21
C LEU A 153 35.63 -29.89 -0.12
N LEU A 154 36.18 -30.42 -1.21
CA LEU A 154 35.98 -29.90 -2.57
C LEU A 154 34.51 -30.00 -3.00
N ASN A 155 33.85 -31.12 -2.70
CA ASN A 155 32.42 -31.30 -2.98
C ASN A 155 31.57 -30.28 -2.20
N ALA A 156 31.90 -30.02 -0.94
CA ALA A 156 31.22 -28.99 -0.14
C ALA A 156 31.42 -27.59 -0.74
N ILE A 157 32.65 -27.24 -1.16
CA ILE A 157 32.93 -25.97 -1.86
C ILE A 157 32.11 -25.86 -3.16
N ALA A 158 32.04 -26.94 -3.95
CA ALA A 158 31.27 -26.95 -5.18
C ALA A 158 29.76 -26.75 -4.95
N ILE A 159 29.21 -27.37 -3.90
CA ILE A 159 27.82 -27.16 -3.48
C ILE A 159 27.60 -25.71 -3.05
N ASP A 160 28.52 -25.13 -2.29
CA ASP A 160 28.44 -23.74 -1.83
C ASP A 160 28.48 -22.75 -3.01
N ILE A 161 29.37 -22.95 -3.98
CA ILE A 161 29.43 -22.14 -5.20
C ILE A 161 28.10 -22.20 -5.97
N ARG A 162 27.56 -23.41 -6.16
CA ARG A 162 26.30 -23.62 -6.88
C ARG A 162 25.12 -22.98 -6.16
N THR A 163 25.03 -23.18 -4.85
CA THR A 163 23.95 -22.62 -4.02
C THR A 163 24.05 -21.10 -3.93
N LYS A 164 25.24 -20.54 -3.77
CA LYS A 164 25.50 -19.09 -3.80
C LYS A 164 25.10 -18.48 -5.15
N HIS A 165 25.46 -19.11 -6.27
CA HIS A 165 25.04 -18.65 -7.59
C HIS A 165 23.51 -18.67 -7.72
N ARG A 166 22.84 -19.75 -7.30
CA ARG A 166 21.38 -19.85 -7.30
C ARG A 166 20.73 -18.74 -6.46
N ARG A 167 21.23 -18.49 -5.24
CA ARG A 167 20.73 -17.41 -4.36
C ARG A 167 20.94 -16.03 -4.98
N ARG A 168 22.08 -15.78 -5.63
CA ARG A 168 22.35 -14.52 -6.35
C ARG A 168 21.33 -14.28 -7.46
N VAL A 169 21.11 -15.28 -8.33
CA VAL A 169 20.12 -15.18 -9.42
C VAL A 169 18.71 -14.95 -8.88
N GLN A 170 18.33 -15.64 -7.80
CA GLN A 170 17.03 -15.45 -7.16
C GLN A 170 16.89 -14.03 -6.60
N ARG A 171 17.88 -13.54 -5.86
CA ARG A 171 17.90 -12.19 -5.29
C ARG A 171 17.81 -11.11 -6.37
N THR A 172 18.52 -11.28 -7.49
CA THR A 172 18.42 -10.35 -8.63
C THR A 172 16.99 -10.32 -9.19
N ARG A 173 16.36 -11.48 -9.41
CA ARG A 173 14.97 -11.55 -9.88
C ARG A 173 13.98 -10.93 -8.90
N GLU A 174 14.17 -11.17 -7.61
CA GLU A 174 13.33 -10.58 -6.55
C GLU A 174 13.49 -9.05 -6.53
N LEU A 175 14.71 -8.53 -6.64
CA LEU A 175 14.96 -7.08 -6.72
C LEU A 175 14.31 -6.45 -7.96
N ASP A 176 14.41 -7.09 -9.11
CA ASP A 176 13.77 -6.60 -10.33
C ASP A 176 12.24 -6.62 -10.21
N GLY A 177 11.68 -7.67 -9.60
CA GLY A 177 10.26 -7.75 -9.27
C GLY A 177 9.81 -6.62 -8.34
N VAL A 178 10.55 -6.36 -7.27
CA VAL A 178 10.26 -5.26 -6.32
C VAL A 178 10.31 -3.91 -7.02
N ARG A 179 11.33 -3.66 -7.86
CA ARG A 179 11.44 -2.42 -8.63
C ARG A 179 10.25 -2.23 -9.57
N ALA A 180 9.82 -3.28 -10.28
CA ALA A 180 8.65 -3.22 -11.14
C ALA A 180 7.35 -2.97 -10.36
N THR A 181 7.20 -3.55 -9.17
CA THR A 181 6.04 -3.26 -8.32
C THR A 181 6.03 -1.82 -7.82
N LEU A 182 7.20 -1.27 -7.48
CA LEU A 182 7.32 0.12 -7.03
C LEU A 182 6.90 1.09 -8.14
N THR A 183 7.39 0.90 -9.36
CA THR A 183 7.00 1.76 -10.49
C THR A 183 5.51 1.67 -10.81
N GLN A 184 4.91 0.49 -10.68
CA GLN A 184 3.46 0.33 -10.85
C GLN A 184 2.68 1.05 -9.75
N LEU A 185 3.13 0.97 -8.49
CA LEU A 185 2.50 1.69 -7.37
C LEU A 185 2.61 3.20 -7.55
N ASP A 186 3.77 3.72 -7.96
CA ASP A 186 3.96 5.14 -8.25
C ASP A 186 3.01 5.62 -9.35
N SER A 187 2.89 4.85 -10.45
CA SER A 187 1.95 5.19 -11.53
C SER A 187 0.49 5.21 -11.05
N LYS A 188 0.11 4.30 -10.15
CA LYS A 188 -1.23 4.25 -9.57
C LYS A 188 -1.47 5.41 -8.60
N ALA A 189 -0.46 5.79 -7.82
CA ALA A 189 -0.54 6.95 -6.94
C ALA A 189 -0.76 8.23 -7.77
N SER A 190 0.01 8.45 -8.83
CA SER A 190 -0.19 9.59 -9.73
C SER A 190 -1.57 9.59 -10.38
N TYR A 191 -2.07 8.43 -10.82
CA TYR A 191 -3.41 8.32 -11.40
C TYR A 191 -4.52 8.70 -10.41
N LEU A 192 -4.42 8.26 -9.16
CA LEU A 192 -5.40 8.61 -8.13
C LEU A 192 -5.34 10.10 -7.75
N ASP A 193 -4.14 10.70 -7.78
CA ASP A 193 -3.95 12.12 -7.55
C ASP A 193 -4.59 12.96 -8.66
N GLU A 194 -4.40 12.57 -9.93
CA GLU A 194 -5.09 13.18 -11.08
C GLU A 194 -6.62 13.05 -10.98
N GLN A 195 -7.13 11.89 -10.54
CA GLN A 195 -8.57 11.71 -10.31
C GLN A 195 -9.09 12.65 -9.23
N LEU A 196 -8.38 12.77 -8.10
CA LEU A 196 -8.74 13.67 -7.01
C LEU A 196 -8.75 15.12 -7.49
N GLN A 197 -7.72 15.53 -8.24
CA GLN A 197 -7.66 16.87 -8.82
C GLN A 197 -8.84 17.13 -9.75
N SER A 198 -9.17 16.21 -10.65
CA SER A 198 -10.31 16.36 -11.57
C SER A 198 -11.65 16.47 -10.84
N TYR A 199 -11.81 15.76 -9.73
CA TYR A 199 -12.99 15.83 -8.87
C TYR A 199 -13.11 17.20 -8.19
N ASN A 200 -12.00 17.70 -7.63
CA ASN A 200 -11.96 19.03 -7.03
C ASN A 200 -12.23 20.13 -8.05
N ASP A 201 -11.62 20.06 -9.23
CA ASP A 201 -11.85 21.02 -10.33
C ASP A 201 -13.33 21.06 -10.73
N TYR A 202 -13.99 19.89 -10.77
CA TYR A 202 -15.42 19.79 -11.06
C TYR A 202 -16.28 20.47 -9.97
N ILE A 203 -15.97 20.27 -8.69
CA ILE A 203 -16.65 20.93 -7.57
C ILE A 203 -16.44 22.45 -7.65
N GLU A 204 -15.21 22.91 -7.85
CA GLU A 204 -14.90 24.34 -7.95
C GLU A 204 -15.66 25.00 -9.09
N GLN A 205 -15.70 24.38 -10.27
CA GLN A 205 -16.49 24.88 -11.41
C GLN A 205 -18.00 24.95 -11.09
N ALA A 206 -18.53 23.93 -10.40
CA ALA A 206 -19.92 23.94 -9.95
C ALA A 206 -20.20 25.06 -8.93
N MET A 207 -19.27 25.31 -8.01
CA MET A 207 -19.36 26.39 -7.01
C MET A 207 -19.28 27.79 -7.65
N ILE A 208 -18.36 28.02 -8.58
CA ILE A 208 -18.21 29.30 -9.30
C ILE A 208 -19.49 29.64 -10.07
N THR A 209 -20.10 28.64 -10.72
CA THR A 209 -21.37 28.81 -11.44
C THR A 209 -22.50 29.27 -10.52
N LEU A 210 -22.49 28.84 -9.26
CA LEU A 210 -23.52 29.18 -8.27
C LEU A 210 -23.30 30.57 -7.64
N GLN A 211 -22.05 30.97 -7.37
CA GLN A 211 -21.73 32.29 -6.82
C GLN A 211 -22.04 33.44 -7.79
N ASN A 212 -21.81 33.24 -9.09
CA ASN A 212 -22.00 34.28 -10.10
C ASN A 212 -23.49 34.56 -10.46
N LYS A 213 -24.45 33.78 -9.94
CA LYS A 213 -25.88 33.82 -10.35
C LYS A 213 -26.84 34.43 -9.33
N LYS A 214 -26.39 35.39 -8.52
CA LYS A 214 -27.26 36.14 -7.60
C LYS A 214 -28.31 36.98 -8.38
N GLY A 215 -29.49 36.41 -8.61
CA GLY A 215 -30.74 37.17 -8.69
C GLY A 215 -31.20 37.71 -10.06
N LYS A 216 -31.23 36.92 -11.13
CA LYS A 216 -32.15 37.23 -12.25
C LYS A 216 -33.56 36.70 -11.91
N LYS A 217 -34.47 37.60 -11.50
CA LYS A 217 -35.89 37.27 -11.28
C LYS A 217 -36.49 36.78 -12.60
N ARG A 218 -36.76 35.47 -12.72
CA ARG A 218 -37.47 34.92 -13.88
C ARG A 218 -38.91 35.43 -13.90
N PHE A 219 -39.46 35.70 -15.07
CA PHE A 219 -40.89 36.01 -15.21
C PHE A 219 -41.71 34.77 -14.86
N LEU A 220 -42.39 34.78 -13.71
CA LEU A 220 -43.33 33.72 -13.35
C LEU A 220 -44.71 34.04 -13.91
N LEU A 221 -45.32 33.05 -14.57
CA LEU A 221 -46.70 33.16 -15.02
C LEU A 221 -47.65 33.21 -13.81
N PRO A 222 -48.62 34.14 -13.81
CA PRO A 222 -49.62 34.21 -12.75
C PRO A 222 -50.42 32.91 -12.67
N PHE A 223 -50.86 32.54 -11.46
CA PHE A 223 -51.62 31.31 -11.14
C PHE A 223 -50.85 29.99 -11.17
N THR A 224 -49.52 30.01 -11.34
CA THR A 224 -48.70 28.81 -11.14
C THR A 224 -48.45 28.55 -9.65
N LYS A 225 -48.27 27.26 -9.27
CA LYS A 225 -47.92 26.90 -7.88
C LYS A 225 -46.67 27.62 -7.38
N GLN A 226 -45.70 27.82 -8.27
CA GLN A 226 -44.46 28.54 -8.01
C GLN A 226 -44.71 30.03 -7.77
N TYR A 227 -45.57 30.67 -8.56
CA TYR A 227 -45.95 32.08 -8.36
C TYR A 227 -46.62 32.31 -7.00
N ASN A 228 -47.52 31.42 -6.58
CA ASN A 228 -48.16 31.51 -5.28
C ASN A 228 -47.17 31.31 -4.12
N HIS A 229 -46.22 30.39 -4.29
CA HIS A 229 -45.18 30.09 -3.30
C HIS A 229 -44.20 31.26 -3.12
N GLU A 230 -43.69 31.84 -4.21
CA GLU A 230 -42.80 33.01 -4.12
C GLU A 230 -43.50 34.24 -3.52
N ARG A 231 -44.79 34.42 -3.81
CA ARG A 231 -45.60 35.50 -3.22
C ARG A 231 -45.87 35.26 -1.73
N GLU A 232 -46.03 34.01 -1.31
CA GLU A 232 -46.17 33.61 0.10
C GLU A 232 -44.85 33.81 0.86
N LEU A 233 -43.72 33.38 0.29
CA LEU A 233 -42.37 33.60 0.82
C LEU A 233 -42.02 35.10 0.93
N ALA A 234 -42.42 35.90 -0.06
CA ALA A 234 -42.27 37.36 -0.02
C ALA A 234 -43.16 38.00 1.05
N ARG A 235 -44.35 37.45 1.31
CA ARG A 235 -45.26 37.92 2.36
C ARG A 235 -44.81 37.51 3.76
N SER A 236 -44.10 36.39 3.90
CA SER A 236 -43.53 35.89 5.16
C SER A 236 -42.11 36.37 5.43
N GLY A 237 -41.51 37.17 4.54
CA GLY A 237 -40.16 37.73 4.69
C GLY A 237 -39.02 36.71 4.62
N ARG A 238 -39.30 35.47 4.22
CA ARG A 238 -38.32 34.38 4.12
C ARG A 238 -38.02 34.09 2.65
N THR A 239 -37.37 34.99 1.92
CA THR A 239 -36.96 34.73 0.54
C THR A 239 -35.54 34.14 0.52
N PRO A 240 -35.36 32.84 0.25
CA PRO A 240 -34.04 32.22 0.23
C PRO A 240 -33.15 32.79 -0.87
N LYS A 241 -31.85 32.91 -0.59
CA LYS A 241 -30.90 33.67 -1.44
C LYS A 241 -30.75 33.12 -2.86
N PHE A 242 -30.86 31.81 -3.04
CA PHE A 242 -30.68 31.13 -4.33
C PHE A 242 -31.98 30.55 -4.90
N GLY A 243 -33.13 30.89 -4.30
CA GLY A 243 -34.47 30.51 -4.76
C GLY A 243 -35.07 29.32 -4.01
N SER A 244 -36.36 29.08 -4.25
CA SER A 244 -37.13 27.99 -3.64
C SER A 244 -38.14 27.42 -4.63
N TYR A 245 -38.08 26.11 -4.88
CA TYR A 245 -38.94 25.43 -5.85
C TYR A 245 -39.87 24.44 -5.15
N LYS A 246 -41.17 24.59 -5.37
CA LYS A 246 -42.20 23.71 -4.79
C LYS A 246 -42.71 22.71 -5.83
N TYR A 247 -42.57 21.42 -5.54
CA TYR A 247 -43.06 20.32 -6.37
C TYR A 247 -44.09 19.48 -5.60
N SER A 248 -45.08 18.93 -6.29
CA SER A 248 -45.89 17.86 -5.68
C SER A 248 -45.08 16.56 -5.62
N ALA A 249 -45.30 15.76 -4.58
CA ALA A 249 -44.63 14.45 -4.44
C ALA A 249 -44.90 13.56 -5.67
N ARG A 250 -46.12 13.60 -6.22
CA ARG A 250 -46.46 12.93 -7.48
C ARG A 250 -45.60 13.38 -8.67
N SER A 251 -45.34 14.68 -8.81
CA SER A 251 -44.53 15.18 -9.93
C SER A 251 -43.05 14.78 -9.79
N LEU A 252 -42.53 14.66 -8.56
CA LEU A 252 -41.20 14.13 -8.33
C LEU A 252 -41.11 12.63 -8.60
N ALA A 253 -42.17 11.88 -8.27
CA ALA A 253 -42.25 10.45 -8.55
C ALA A 253 -42.37 10.15 -10.06
N GLU A 254 -43.19 10.92 -10.80
CA GLU A 254 -43.29 10.82 -12.27
C GLU A 254 -41.95 11.12 -12.96
N LYS A 255 -41.12 11.97 -12.36
CA LYS A 255 -39.75 12.25 -12.84
C LYS A 255 -38.72 11.20 -12.40
N GLY A 256 -39.13 10.20 -11.60
CA GLY A 256 -38.25 9.18 -11.02
C GLY A 256 -37.32 9.69 -9.92
N VAL A 257 -37.45 10.95 -9.51
CA VAL A 257 -36.63 11.57 -8.46
C VAL A 257 -37.03 11.04 -7.09
N LEU A 258 -38.34 10.90 -6.85
CA LEU A 258 -38.88 10.30 -5.63
C LEU A 258 -39.24 8.84 -5.88
N VAL A 259 -38.72 7.93 -5.06
CA VAL A 259 -38.95 6.47 -5.18
C VAL A 259 -40.01 6.02 -4.18
N SER A 260 -39.83 6.37 -2.90
CA SER A 260 -40.78 6.07 -1.84
C SER A 260 -40.73 7.14 -0.76
N TRP A 261 -41.84 7.30 -0.05
CA TRP A 261 -41.90 8.07 1.18
C TRP A 261 -42.60 7.20 2.22
N ASP A 262 -41.87 6.74 3.22
CA ASP A 262 -42.44 5.91 4.26
C ASP A 262 -43.53 6.71 5.02
N GLY A 263 -44.63 6.05 5.41
CA GLY A 263 -45.75 6.71 6.09
C GLY A 263 -46.78 7.39 5.17
N TYR A 264 -46.52 7.53 3.87
CA TYR A 264 -47.46 8.12 2.91
C TYR A 264 -47.68 7.23 1.68
N ASP A 265 -48.92 6.76 1.50
CA ASP A 265 -49.31 5.98 0.33
C ASP A 265 -49.33 6.83 -0.96
N ALA A 266 -49.15 6.19 -2.12
CA ALA A 266 -49.10 6.83 -3.44
C ALA A 266 -50.36 7.64 -3.77
N THR A 267 -51.50 7.28 -3.18
CA THR A 267 -52.76 8.03 -3.29
C THR A 267 -52.70 9.42 -2.63
N GLN A 268 -51.88 9.57 -1.59
CA GLN A 268 -51.73 10.81 -0.80
C GLN A 268 -50.68 11.77 -1.37
N TRP A 269 -49.84 11.32 -2.32
CA TRP A 269 -48.79 12.13 -2.97
C TRP A 269 -49.31 13.34 -3.77
N ASN A 270 -50.62 13.40 -4.04
CA ASN A 270 -51.28 14.55 -4.65
C ASN A 270 -51.41 15.74 -3.68
N ARG A 271 -51.52 15.48 -2.38
CA ARG A 271 -51.73 16.50 -1.33
C ARG A 271 -50.42 16.95 -0.68
N ILE A 272 -49.36 16.17 -0.87
CA ILE A 272 -48.02 16.43 -0.35
C ILE A 272 -47.19 17.21 -1.37
N ASN A 273 -46.50 18.24 -0.90
CA ASN A 273 -45.53 19.00 -1.66
C ASN A 273 -44.16 18.94 -0.99
N VAL A 274 -43.12 18.81 -1.82
CA VAL A 274 -41.73 18.92 -1.42
C VAL A 274 -41.21 20.26 -1.92
N THR A 275 -40.69 21.07 -1.01
CA THR A 275 -40.03 22.34 -1.29
C THR A 275 -38.53 22.11 -1.24
N ILE A 276 -37.82 22.56 -2.28
CA ILE A 276 -36.36 22.55 -2.34
C ILE A 276 -35.90 24.01 -2.37
N SER A 277 -35.25 24.47 -1.31
CA SER A 277 -34.68 25.81 -1.17
C SER A 277 -33.16 25.75 -1.04
N SER A 278 -32.48 26.86 -1.32
CA SER A 278 -31.04 26.99 -1.11
C SER A 278 -30.73 28.40 -0.61
N ASP A 279 -30.13 28.47 0.58
CA ASP A 279 -29.71 29.71 1.24
C ASP A 279 -28.21 29.94 1.15
N GLU A 280 -27.44 28.86 1.07
CA GLU A 280 -25.99 28.86 0.94
C GLU A 280 -25.56 28.14 -0.34
N VAL A 281 -24.41 28.56 -0.87
CA VAL A 281 -23.83 27.99 -2.09
C VAL A 281 -23.52 26.52 -1.82
N GLY A 282 -24.16 25.62 -2.55
CA GLY A 282 -23.91 24.19 -2.46
C GLY A 282 -24.68 23.49 -1.32
N VAL A 283 -25.61 24.15 -0.63
CA VAL A 283 -26.47 23.51 0.38
C VAL A 283 -27.94 23.61 -0.03
N PHE A 284 -28.61 22.46 -0.11
CA PHE A 284 -30.02 22.36 -0.46
C PHE A 284 -30.84 21.96 0.77
N HIS A 285 -31.80 22.79 1.13
CA HIS A 285 -32.79 22.51 2.15
C HIS A 285 -34.03 21.90 1.49
N ILE A 286 -34.41 20.70 1.94
CA ILE A 286 -35.54 19.93 1.43
C ILE A 286 -36.57 19.84 2.54
N GLU A 287 -37.78 20.35 2.27
CA GLU A 287 -38.87 20.44 3.24
C GLU A 287 -40.15 19.79 2.69
N GLY A 288 -40.80 18.98 3.51
CA GLY A 288 -42.09 18.37 3.24
C GLY A 288 -43.26 19.20 3.79
N SER A 289 -44.27 19.46 2.96
CA SER A 289 -45.50 20.15 3.36
C SER A 289 -46.75 19.40 2.87
N MET A 290 -47.78 19.33 3.71
CA MET A 290 -49.11 18.81 3.35
C MET A 290 -50.08 19.99 3.32
N GLY A 291 -50.49 20.41 2.12
CA GLY A 291 -51.31 21.63 1.96
C GLY A 291 -50.58 22.90 2.46
N SER A 292 -51.10 23.52 3.54
CA SER A 292 -50.56 24.72 4.18
C SER A 292 -49.75 24.43 5.46
N LEU A 293 -49.67 23.17 5.88
CA LEU A 293 -48.97 22.75 7.09
C LEU A 293 -47.66 22.07 6.73
N MET A 294 -46.57 22.45 7.39
CA MET A 294 -45.28 21.78 7.25
C MET A 294 -45.32 20.47 8.04
N ILE A 295 -44.80 19.39 7.45
CA ILE A 295 -44.76 18.08 8.10
C ILE A 295 -43.61 18.11 9.10
N SER A 296 -43.93 17.93 10.39
CA SER A 296 -42.92 17.86 11.45
C SER A 296 -41.94 16.71 11.19
N GLY A 297 -40.63 17.01 11.18
CA GLY A 297 -39.58 16.03 10.91
C GLY A 297 -39.22 15.83 9.44
N ALA A 298 -39.96 16.44 8.50
CA ALA A 298 -39.67 16.38 7.06
C ALA A 298 -38.81 17.55 6.59
N SER A 299 -37.69 17.84 7.28
CA SER A 299 -36.71 18.85 6.89
C SER A 299 -35.31 18.26 6.88
N ALA A 300 -34.56 18.43 5.80
CA ALA A 300 -33.19 17.93 5.65
C ALA A 300 -32.34 18.93 4.87
N SER A 301 -31.11 19.15 5.31
CA SER A 301 -30.09 19.87 4.56
C SER A 301 -29.16 18.87 3.88
N VAL A 302 -29.00 18.98 2.58
CA VAL A 302 -28.12 18.12 1.79
C VAL A 302 -27.09 19.01 1.08
N PRO A 303 -25.79 18.90 1.42
CA PRO A 303 -24.75 19.57 0.67
C PRO A 303 -24.57 18.90 -0.71
N LEU A 304 -24.12 19.68 -1.70
CA LEU A 304 -23.84 19.20 -3.05
C LEU A 304 -22.73 18.14 -3.04
N ASP A 305 -21.75 18.32 -2.14
CA ASP A 305 -20.61 17.42 -2.00
C ASP A 305 -21.07 16.00 -1.63
N ASP A 306 -22.02 15.86 -0.71
CA ASP A 306 -22.60 14.55 -0.35
C ASP A 306 -23.34 13.90 -1.53
N LEU A 307 -24.00 14.69 -2.38
CA LEU A 307 -24.68 14.18 -3.58
C LEU A 307 -23.69 13.71 -4.64
N LEU A 308 -22.60 14.45 -4.83
CA LEU A 308 -21.52 14.10 -5.76
C LEU A 308 -20.73 12.89 -5.27
N GLN A 309 -20.47 12.81 -3.97
CA GLN A 309 -19.85 11.66 -3.35
C GLN A 309 -20.76 10.42 -3.47
N ALA A 310 -22.06 10.55 -3.19
CA ALA A 310 -23.02 9.47 -3.38
C ALA A 310 -23.09 9.01 -4.85
N GLN A 311 -22.95 9.92 -5.82
CA GLN A 311 -22.86 9.57 -7.24
C GLN A 311 -21.55 8.82 -7.55
N PHE A 312 -20.42 9.28 -7.02
CA PHE A 312 -19.10 8.64 -7.20
C PHE A 312 -19.07 7.22 -6.63
N ASP A 313 -19.62 7.04 -5.42
CA ASP A 313 -19.75 5.75 -4.75
C ASP A 313 -20.82 4.84 -5.38
N ASN A 314 -21.46 5.28 -6.47
CA ASN A 314 -22.55 4.58 -7.18
C ASN A 314 -23.78 4.29 -6.32
N HIS A 315 -24.03 5.09 -5.28
CA HIS A 315 -25.25 5.03 -4.48
C HIS A 315 -26.43 5.55 -5.30
N GLN A 316 -27.25 4.64 -5.82
CA GLN A 316 -28.41 4.99 -6.65
C GLN A 316 -29.51 5.72 -5.86
N PHE A 317 -29.59 5.47 -4.54
CA PHE A 317 -30.66 6.00 -3.69
C PHE A 317 -30.10 6.65 -2.43
N MET A 318 -30.68 7.78 -2.05
CA MET A 318 -30.43 8.49 -0.81
C MET A 318 -31.71 8.52 0.03
N ASN A 319 -31.59 8.21 1.32
CA ASN A 319 -32.71 8.26 2.25
C ASN A 319 -32.60 9.53 3.10
N LEU A 320 -33.59 10.41 3.00
CA LEU A 320 -33.70 11.62 3.81
C LEU A 320 -34.74 11.44 4.93
N PHE A 321 -34.64 12.26 5.98
CA PHE A 321 -35.54 12.31 7.16
C PHE A 321 -35.44 11.13 8.15
N ARG A 322 -34.37 10.31 8.10
CA ARG A 322 -34.25 9.09 8.94
C ARG A 322 -33.93 9.33 10.44
N GLY A 323 -33.82 10.56 10.93
CA GLY A 323 -33.26 10.84 12.27
C GLY A 323 -34.02 11.84 13.16
N THR A 324 -35.01 12.56 12.65
CA THR A 324 -35.66 13.68 13.36
C THR A 324 -37.12 13.37 13.66
N GLY A 325 -37.37 12.37 14.52
CA GLY A 325 -38.64 12.19 15.25
C GLY A 325 -39.95 12.15 14.44
N GLY A 326 -39.89 12.04 13.11
CA GLY A 326 -41.04 11.99 12.22
C GLY A 326 -41.07 10.66 11.49
N GLU A 327 -42.22 10.01 11.50
CA GLU A 327 -42.50 8.86 10.65
C GLU A 327 -42.31 9.27 9.18
N GLY A 328 -41.33 8.66 8.51
CA GLY A 328 -41.28 8.66 7.06
C GLY A 328 -39.92 8.97 6.43
N GLY A 329 -39.11 7.94 6.15
CA GLY A 329 -37.93 8.06 5.31
C GLY A 329 -38.31 8.39 3.86
N LEU A 330 -37.73 9.46 3.30
CA LEU A 330 -37.89 9.84 1.90
C LEU A 330 -36.75 9.24 1.08
N LYS A 331 -37.05 8.30 0.19
CA LYS A 331 -36.08 7.68 -0.70
C LYS A 331 -36.05 8.42 -2.03
N LEU A 332 -34.94 9.10 -2.30
CA LEU A 332 -34.68 9.83 -3.54
C LEU A 332 -33.65 9.11 -4.40
N ASN A 333 -33.76 9.23 -5.72
CA ASN A 333 -32.72 8.80 -6.65
C ASN A 333 -31.65 9.90 -6.78
N VAL A 334 -30.39 9.59 -6.47
CA VAL A 334 -29.29 10.57 -6.42
C VAL A 334 -29.04 11.21 -7.78
N ASN A 335 -28.91 10.40 -8.84
CA ASN A 335 -28.61 10.89 -10.19
C ASN A 335 -29.71 11.80 -10.75
N LEU A 336 -30.97 11.40 -10.57
CA LEU A 336 -32.12 12.17 -11.06
C LEU A 336 -32.36 13.43 -10.21
N PHE A 337 -32.10 13.35 -8.90
CA PHE A 337 -32.17 14.50 -8.01
C PHE A 337 -31.09 15.53 -8.35
N LEU A 338 -29.85 15.09 -8.53
CA LEU A 338 -28.73 15.93 -8.94
C LEU A 338 -28.98 16.57 -10.32
N HIS A 339 -29.55 15.83 -11.28
CA HIS A 339 -29.98 16.40 -12.55
C HIS A 339 -31.12 17.45 -12.38
N LEU A 340 -32.08 17.22 -11.48
CA LEU A 340 -33.14 18.20 -11.18
C LEU A 340 -32.56 19.48 -10.56
N VAL A 341 -31.63 19.32 -9.62
CA VAL A 341 -30.91 20.39 -8.96
C VAL A 341 -30.09 21.19 -9.97
N PHE A 342 -29.29 20.53 -10.82
CA PHE A 342 -28.55 21.19 -11.89
C PHE A 342 -29.47 21.92 -12.89
N LYS A 343 -30.59 21.31 -13.29
CA LYS A 343 -31.55 21.96 -14.19
C LYS A 343 -32.20 23.21 -13.59
N LYS A 344 -32.42 23.26 -12.28
CA LYS A 344 -33.22 24.31 -11.62
C LYS A 344 -32.38 25.39 -10.94
N PHE A 345 -31.24 25.03 -10.39
CA PHE A 345 -30.35 25.95 -9.69
C PHE A 345 -29.12 26.34 -10.53
N TYR A 346 -28.70 25.52 -11.52
CA TYR A 346 -27.42 25.74 -12.23
C TYR A 346 -27.57 26.08 -13.72
N ARG A 347 -28.62 25.60 -14.40
CA ARG A 347 -28.78 25.80 -15.86
C ARG A 347 -29.32 27.20 -16.21
N GLU A 348 -28.53 27.93 -16.99
CA GLU A 348 -29.01 29.05 -17.82
C GLU A 348 -29.94 28.49 -18.90
N GLU A 349 -31.16 29.01 -18.96
CA GLU A 349 -31.86 29.07 -20.24
C GLU A 349 -31.47 30.39 -20.89
#